data_AF-A0A9R1GXY6-F1
#
_entry.id   AF-A0A9R1GXY6-F1
#
_cell.length_a   1.000
_cell.length_b   1.000
_cell.length_c   1.000
_cell.angle_alpha   90.00
_cell.angle_beta   90.00
_cell.angle_gamma   90.00
#
_symmetry.space_group_name_H-M   'P 1'
#
loop_
_entity.id
_entity.type
_entity.pdbx_description
1 polymer ?
#
loop_
_entity_poly.entity_id
_entity_poly.type
_entity_poly.pdbx_seq_one_letter_code
_entity_poly.pdbx_strand_id
1 'polypeptide(L)'
;MLGGILFAFYQGSNLDSNAKMWRLVADFMNDLGMLMDLLSPLFPSSLIIIMCLGSLSRSFTGVASGATRAALTQHFALANNAADISAKEGSQETLATMSGMGLGMLLAHVTRGHDLVVWVSFLSLTIFHMYVLTPEQVSKQEHILPFWSSWRKLLRVKLPHELVHLGAKASMLAHSDMLLIAKTRSYYTNANYFLLDKDGSVCIFIHKQAVATDVLKSFVHGLVLARFMQKSKSCHTEAHQWMDEKYNTFISKLKVEGYSTERLLSHSIVWKAHWVYGPLDEKTK
;
A
#
# COMPACT_ATOMS: atom_id res chain seq x y z
N MET A 1 -11.44 -18.04 5.57
CA MET A 1 -12.01 -16.84 6.22
C MET A 1 -11.13 -16.31 7.35
N LEU A 2 -10.82 -17.08 8.40
CA LEU A 2 -9.92 -16.63 9.49
C LEU A 2 -8.54 -16.16 8.98
N GLY A 3 -7.90 -16.91 8.08
CA GLY A 3 -6.61 -16.51 7.48
C GLY A 3 -6.68 -15.17 6.75
N GLY A 4 -7.76 -14.91 6.02
CA GLY A 4 -7.99 -13.62 5.36
C GLY A 4 -8.16 -12.45 6.35
N ILE A 5 -8.86 -12.67 7.46
CA ILE A 5 -9.04 -11.65 8.51
C ILE A 5 -7.70 -11.32 9.17
N LEU A 6 -6.92 -12.34 9.55
CA LEU A 6 -5.59 -12.16 10.14
C LEU A 6 -4.65 -11.42 9.18
N PHE A 7 -4.68 -11.79 7.89
CA PHE A 7 -3.90 -11.12 6.87
C PHE A 7 -4.32 -9.65 6.69
N ALA A 8 -5.62 -9.37 6.60
CA ALA A 8 -6.13 -8.01 6.49
C ALA A 8 -5.70 -7.15 7.69
N PHE A 9 -5.76 -7.71 8.90
CA PHE A 9 -5.32 -7.03 10.12
C PHE A 9 -3.82 -6.71 10.09
N TYR A 10 -2.98 -7.64 9.63
CA TYR A 10 -1.53 -7.47 9.62
C TYR A 10 -1.03 -6.58 8.47
N GLN A 11 -1.60 -6.73 7.28
CA GLN A 11 -1.05 -6.20 6.04
C GLN A 11 -1.93 -5.15 5.35
N GLY A 12 -3.17 -4.93 5.82
CA GLY A 12 -4.18 -4.11 5.15
C GLY A 12 -3.68 -2.73 4.73
N SER A 13 -2.94 -2.04 5.59
CA SER A 13 -2.39 -0.70 5.32
C SER A 13 -1.44 -0.64 4.12
N ASN A 14 -0.81 -1.76 3.74
CA ASN A 14 0.16 -1.84 2.65
C ASN A 14 -0.45 -2.27 1.31
N LEU A 15 -1.70 -2.76 1.30
CA LEU A 15 -2.36 -3.26 0.09
C LEU A 15 -2.62 -2.15 -0.93
N ASP A 16 -2.97 -0.95 -0.45
CA ASP A 16 -3.20 0.22 -1.32
C ASP A 16 -1.90 0.75 -1.94
N SER A 17 -0.80 0.76 -1.17
CA SER A 17 0.49 1.36 -1.58
C SER A 17 1.23 0.58 -2.65
N ASN A 18 1.02 -0.74 -2.72
CA ASN A 18 1.75 -1.63 -3.63
C ASN A 18 0.75 -2.55 -4.36
N ALA A 19 -0.34 -1.98 -4.87
CA ALA A 19 -1.48 -2.75 -5.38
C ALA A 19 -1.10 -3.74 -6.49
N LYS A 20 -0.19 -3.36 -7.39
CA LYS A 20 0.30 -4.23 -8.48
C LYS A 20 1.07 -5.45 -7.97
N MET A 21 1.97 -5.26 -7.00
CA MET A 21 2.73 -6.35 -6.38
C MET A 21 1.79 -7.30 -5.63
N TRP A 22 0.89 -6.76 -4.80
CA TRP A 22 -0.06 -7.58 -4.04
C TRP A 22 -1.06 -8.31 -4.93
N ARG A 23 -1.39 -7.77 -6.11
CA ARG A 23 -2.15 -8.48 -7.14
C ARG A 23 -1.40 -9.73 -7.60
N LEU A 24 -0.15 -9.57 -8.05
CA LEU A 24 0.68 -10.69 -8.47
C LEU A 24 0.84 -11.76 -7.38
N VAL A 25 1.03 -11.35 -6.11
CA VAL A 25 1.12 -12.27 -4.97
C VAL A 25 -0.23 -12.99 -4.74
N ALA A 26 -1.36 -12.31 -4.90
CA ALA A 26 -2.67 -12.93 -4.80
C ALA A 26 -2.87 -14.01 -5.87
N ASP A 27 -2.49 -13.73 -7.10
CA ASP A 27 -2.63 -14.65 -8.23
C ASP A 27 -1.71 -15.86 -8.07
N PHE A 28 -0.47 -15.66 -7.60
CA PHE A 28 0.43 -16.77 -7.24
C PHE A 28 -0.13 -17.65 -6.09
N MET A 29 -0.69 -17.04 -5.05
CA MET A 29 -1.33 -17.78 -3.95
C MET A 29 -2.59 -18.52 -4.45
N ASN A 30 -3.33 -17.99 -5.42
CA ASN A 30 -4.47 -18.68 -5.99
C ASN A 30 -4.03 -19.99 -6.66
N ASP A 31 -2.99 -19.92 -7.48
CA ASP A 31 -2.42 -21.05 -8.19
C ASP A 31 -1.84 -22.09 -7.23
N LEU A 32 -1.19 -21.63 -6.16
CA LEU A 32 -0.74 -22.51 -5.07
C LEU A 32 -1.92 -23.23 -4.41
N GLY A 33 -3.03 -22.54 -4.17
CA GLY A 33 -4.25 -23.12 -3.64
C GLY A 33 -4.82 -24.22 -4.54
N MET A 34 -4.91 -23.95 -5.85
CA MET A 34 -5.36 -24.95 -6.84
C MET A 34 -4.40 -26.13 -6.97
N LEU A 35 -3.08 -25.89 -6.86
CA LEU A 35 -2.08 -26.96 -6.83
C LEU A 35 -2.24 -27.86 -5.61
N MET A 36 -2.51 -27.31 -4.42
CA MET A 36 -2.82 -28.10 -3.23
C MET A 36 -4.08 -28.95 -3.43
N ASP A 37 -5.09 -28.40 -4.08
CA ASP A 37 -6.31 -29.13 -4.43
C ASP A 37 -5.99 -30.37 -5.30
N LEU A 38 -5.14 -30.18 -6.32
CA LEU A 38 -4.69 -31.24 -7.23
C LEU A 38 -3.74 -32.27 -6.57
N LEU A 39 -2.90 -31.85 -5.62
CA LEU A 39 -1.98 -32.73 -4.89
C LEU A 39 -2.68 -33.59 -3.83
N SER A 40 -3.80 -33.13 -3.28
CA SER A 40 -4.46 -33.78 -2.15
C SER A 40 -4.77 -35.27 -2.30
N PRO A 41 -5.18 -35.80 -3.49
CA PRO A 41 -5.47 -37.22 -3.64
C PRO A 41 -4.20 -38.09 -3.58
N LEU A 42 -3.02 -37.51 -3.84
CA LEU A 42 -1.74 -38.22 -3.79
C LEU A 42 -1.25 -38.48 -2.37
N PHE A 43 -1.78 -37.75 -1.38
CA PHE A 43 -1.38 -37.85 0.03
C PHE A 43 -2.58 -38.07 0.95
N PRO A 44 -3.24 -39.25 0.92
CA PRO A 44 -4.44 -39.52 1.71
C PRO A 44 -4.26 -39.30 3.22
N SER A 45 -3.07 -39.58 3.76
CA SER A 45 -2.74 -39.42 5.18
C SER A 45 -2.67 -37.95 5.64
N SER A 46 -2.40 -37.02 4.72
CA SER A 46 -2.27 -35.58 4.99
C SER A 46 -3.32 -34.75 4.27
N LEU A 47 -4.36 -35.39 3.70
CA LEU A 47 -5.37 -34.77 2.86
C LEU A 47 -5.98 -33.53 3.51
N ILE A 48 -6.43 -33.66 4.77
CA ILE A 48 -7.07 -32.55 5.50
C ILE A 48 -6.12 -31.35 5.63
N ILE A 49 -4.85 -31.61 5.92
CA ILE A 49 -3.84 -30.54 6.10
C ILE A 49 -3.62 -29.83 4.77
N ILE A 50 -3.47 -30.57 3.67
CA ILE A 50 -3.27 -30.01 2.33
C ILE A 50 -4.48 -29.18 1.89
N MET A 51 -5.70 -29.70 2.09
CA MET A 51 -6.95 -28.97 1.80
C MET A 51 -7.09 -27.69 2.63
N CYS A 52 -6.72 -27.74 3.91
CA CYS A 52 -6.70 -26.57 4.77
C CYS A 52 -5.70 -25.52 4.28
N LEU A 53 -4.49 -25.92 3.88
CA LEU A 53 -3.50 -25.02 3.31
C LEU A 53 -3.99 -24.40 1.99
N GLY A 54 -4.59 -25.19 1.10
CA GLY A 54 -5.19 -24.70 -0.13
C GLY A 54 -6.30 -23.66 0.13
N SER A 55 -7.19 -23.95 1.08
CA SER A 55 -8.27 -23.05 1.51
C SER A 55 -7.74 -21.77 2.17
N LEU A 56 -6.67 -21.85 2.95
CA LEU A 56 -6.01 -20.69 3.53
C LEU A 56 -5.40 -19.80 2.44
N SER A 57 -4.73 -20.41 1.46
CA SER A 57 -4.13 -19.72 0.32
C SER A 57 -5.17 -18.97 -0.51
N ARG A 58 -6.28 -19.63 -0.88
CA ARG A 58 -7.40 -18.98 -1.60
C ARG A 58 -8.09 -17.90 -0.76
N SER A 59 -8.20 -18.09 0.56
CA SER A 59 -8.74 -17.06 1.47
C SER A 59 -7.85 -15.82 1.53
N PHE A 60 -6.53 -15.98 1.44
CA PHE A 60 -5.58 -14.88 1.33
C PHE A 60 -5.76 -14.15 -0.02
N THR A 61 -5.81 -14.90 -1.13
CA THR A 61 -6.03 -14.36 -2.47
C THR A 61 -7.27 -13.50 -2.53
N GLY A 62 -8.40 -13.95 -1.97
CA GLY A 62 -9.64 -13.18 -1.99
C GLY A 62 -9.51 -11.80 -1.35
N VAL A 63 -8.79 -11.70 -0.23
CA VAL A 63 -8.55 -10.43 0.46
C VAL A 63 -7.58 -9.54 -0.31
N ALA A 64 -6.42 -10.09 -0.72
CA ALA A 64 -5.41 -9.34 -1.44
C ALA A 64 -5.92 -8.85 -2.81
N SER A 65 -6.56 -9.74 -3.59
CA SER A 65 -7.17 -9.39 -4.87
C SER A 65 -8.29 -8.37 -4.72
N GLY A 66 -9.20 -8.56 -3.75
CA GLY A 66 -10.30 -7.63 -3.48
C GLY A 66 -9.82 -6.23 -3.08
N ALA A 67 -8.88 -6.14 -2.15
CA ALA A 67 -8.33 -4.86 -1.69
C ALA A 67 -7.55 -4.13 -2.79
N THR A 68 -6.65 -4.84 -3.48
CA THR A 68 -5.89 -4.25 -4.61
C THR A 68 -6.81 -3.84 -5.75
N ARG A 69 -7.93 -4.53 -5.94
CA ARG A 69 -8.93 -4.19 -6.97
C ARG A 69 -9.60 -2.89 -6.60
N ALA A 70 -10.10 -2.78 -5.37
CA ALA A 70 -10.65 -1.54 -4.88
C ALA A 70 -9.67 -0.38 -5.05
N ALA A 71 -8.39 -0.55 -4.69
CA ALA A 71 -7.36 0.47 -4.86
C ALA A 71 -7.12 0.87 -6.33
N LEU A 72 -7.05 -0.10 -7.25
CA LEU A 72 -6.86 0.14 -8.69
C LEU A 72 -8.09 0.79 -9.34
N THR A 73 -9.29 0.29 -9.07
CA THR A 73 -10.55 0.88 -9.55
C THR A 73 -10.65 2.32 -9.09
N GLN A 74 -10.32 2.56 -7.83
CA GLN A 74 -10.24 3.89 -7.27
C GLN A 74 -9.21 4.72 -8.03
N HIS A 75 -7.96 4.27 -8.17
CA HIS A 75 -6.89 4.99 -8.86
C HIS A 75 -7.25 5.41 -10.30
N PHE A 76 -7.86 4.51 -11.07
CA PHE A 76 -8.19 4.75 -12.49
C PHE A 76 -9.57 5.37 -12.72
N ALA A 77 -10.36 5.63 -11.68
CA ALA A 77 -11.64 6.32 -11.82
C ALA A 77 -11.40 7.79 -12.21
N LEU A 78 -11.85 8.18 -13.40
CA LEU A 78 -11.65 9.54 -13.95
C LEU A 78 -12.73 10.53 -13.52
N ALA A 79 -13.93 10.08 -13.19
CA ALA A 79 -15.10 10.94 -12.99
C ALA A 79 -15.87 10.62 -11.70
N ASN A 80 -15.15 10.27 -10.62
CA ASN A 80 -15.76 9.73 -9.38
C ASN A 80 -16.72 8.56 -9.64
N ASN A 81 -16.49 7.82 -10.74
CA ASN A 81 -17.34 6.77 -11.28
C ASN A 81 -16.88 5.36 -10.83
N ALA A 82 -16.24 5.26 -9.67
CA ALA A 82 -15.69 4.00 -9.17
C ALA A 82 -16.76 2.90 -9.03
N ALA A 83 -17.99 3.26 -8.62
CA ALA A 83 -19.09 2.32 -8.52
C ALA A 83 -19.52 1.75 -9.87
N ASP A 84 -19.59 2.57 -10.93
CA ASP A 84 -19.91 2.13 -12.29
C ASP A 84 -18.83 1.19 -12.83
N ILE A 85 -17.56 1.53 -12.60
CA ILE A 85 -16.42 0.68 -12.98
C ILE A 85 -16.50 -0.67 -12.24
N SER A 86 -16.70 -0.66 -10.91
CA SER A 86 -16.82 -1.90 -10.13
C SER A 86 -18.01 -2.76 -10.56
N ALA A 87 -19.14 -2.15 -10.93
CA ALA A 87 -20.31 -2.89 -11.42
C ALA A 87 -20.05 -3.57 -12.77
N LYS A 88 -19.42 -2.86 -13.71
CA LYS A 88 -19.04 -3.41 -15.03
C LYS A 88 -17.96 -4.49 -14.92
N GLU A 89 -16.94 -4.25 -14.10
CA GLU A 89 -15.88 -5.21 -13.82
C GLU A 89 -16.46 -6.49 -13.18
N GLY A 90 -17.33 -6.36 -12.18
CA GLY A 90 -17.99 -7.51 -11.55
C GLY A 90 -18.86 -8.31 -12.53
N SER A 91 -19.50 -7.64 -13.50
CA SER A 91 -20.22 -8.31 -14.59
C SER A 91 -19.27 -9.08 -15.52
N GLN A 92 -18.12 -8.48 -15.86
CA GLN A 92 -17.08 -9.14 -16.66
C GLN A 92 -16.49 -10.35 -15.93
N GLU A 93 -16.20 -10.23 -14.64
CA GLU A 93 -15.71 -11.33 -13.80
C GLU A 93 -16.71 -12.47 -13.75
N THR A 94 -18.01 -12.17 -13.61
CA THR A 94 -19.07 -13.18 -13.59
C THR A 94 -19.13 -13.94 -14.92
N LEU A 95 -19.16 -13.22 -16.05
CA LEU A 95 -19.17 -13.85 -17.39
C LEU A 95 -17.91 -14.68 -17.66
N ALA A 96 -16.75 -14.15 -17.30
CA ALA A 96 -15.47 -14.86 -17.42
C ALA A 96 -15.44 -16.12 -16.56
N THR A 97 -15.93 -16.05 -15.32
CA THR A 97 -16.00 -17.19 -14.40
C THR A 97 -16.95 -18.26 -14.91
N MET A 98 -18.14 -17.88 -15.39
CA MET A 98 -19.10 -18.83 -15.99
C MET A 98 -18.52 -19.54 -17.21
N SER A 99 -17.88 -18.77 -18.10
CA SER A 99 -17.24 -19.32 -19.30
C SER A 99 -16.07 -20.25 -18.95
N GLY A 100 -15.22 -19.82 -18.00
CA GLY A 100 -14.08 -20.58 -17.51
C GLY A 100 -14.49 -21.88 -16.83
N MET A 101 -15.54 -21.86 -15.99
CA MET A 101 -16.09 -23.08 -15.40
C MET A 101 -16.63 -24.03 -16.46
N GLY A 102 -17.35 -23.53 -17.46
CA GLY A 102 -17.85 -24.33 -18.58
C GLY A 102 -16.73 -25.03 -19.35
N LEU A 103 -15.70 -24.27 -19.74
CA LEU A 103 -14.51 -24.81 -20.42
C LEU A 103 -13.72 -25.77 -19.53
N GLY A 104 -13.56 -25.46 -18.24
CA GLY A 104 -12.86 -26.31 -17.27
C GLY A 104 -13.56 -27.65 -17.04
N MET A 105 -14.90 -27.66 -16.95
CA MET A 105 -15.68 -28.89 -16.87
C MET A 105 -15.57 -29.74 -18.13
N LEU A 106 -15.59 -29.12 -19.31
CA LEU A 106 -15.39 -29.82 -20.58
C LEU A 106 -13.98 -30.44 -20.65
N LEU A 107 -12.96 -29.67 -20.29
CA LEU A 107 -11.57 -30.14 -20.25
C LEU A 107 -11.44 -31.33 -19.27
N ALA A 108 -11.94 -31.20 -18.05
CA ALA A 108 -11.93 -32.28 -17.05
C ALA A 108 -12.68 -33.53 -17.52
N HIS A 109 -13.76 -33.37 -18.31
CA HIS A 109 -14.48 -34.48 -18.90
C HIS A 109 -13.65 -35.21 -19.96
N VAL A 110 -12.96 -34.47 -20.83
CA VAL A 110 -12.12 -35.02 -21.91
C VAL A 110 -10.84 -35.68 -21.36
N THR A 111 -10.26 -35.13 -20.30
CA THR A 111 -9.01 -35.64 -19.69
C THR A 111 -9.23 -36.71 -18.63
N ARG A 112 -10.47 -37.17 -18.42
CA ARG A 112 -10.81 -38.17 -17.40
C ARG A 112 -10.03 -39.47 -17.64
N GLY A 113 -9.32 -39.95 -16.61
CA GLY A 113 -8.53 -41.18 -16.65
C GLY A 113 -7.11 -41.02 -17.22
N HIS A 114 -6.70 -39.80 -17.60
CA HIS A 114 -5.36 -39.50 -18.09
C HIS A 114 -4.63 -38.51 -17.17
N ASP A 115 -4.07 -39.00 -16.07
CA ASP A 115 -3.45 -38.17 -15.02
C ASP A 115 -2.36 -37.23 -15.55
N LEU A 116 -1.49 -37.72 -16.45
CA LEU A 116 -0.45 -36.91 -17.07
C LEU A 116 -1.03 -35.72 -17.85
N VAL A 117 -2.14 -35.92 -18.56
CA VAL A 117 -2.78 -34.86 -19.36
C VAL A 117 -3.40 -33.80 -18.43
N VAL A 118 -3.96 -34.21 -17.29
CA VAL A 118 -4.46 -33.28 -16.26
C VAL A 118 -3.32 -32.42 -15.72
N TRP A 119 -2.20 -33.03 -15.34
CA TRP A 119 -1.02 -32.31 -14.81
C TRP A 119 -0.40 -31.37 -15.85
N VAL A 120 -0.23 -31.83 -17.09
CA VAL A 120 0.30 -30.99 -18.18
C VAL A 120 -0.63 -29.81 -18.46
N SER A 121 -1.94 -30.05 -18.50
CA SER A 121 -2.94 -28.99 -18.71
C SER A 121 -2.90 -27.97 -17.57
N PHE A 122 -2.86 -28.42 -16.32
CA PHE A 122 -2.78 -27.54 -15.14
C PHE A 122 -1.49 -26.70 -15.14
N LEU A 123 -0.34 -27.33 -15.38
CA LEU A 123 0.95 -26.62 -15.42
C LEU A 123 1.00 -25.63 -16.59
N SER A 124 0.52 -26.02 -17.76
CA SER A 124 0.47 -25.12 -18.93
C SER A 124 -0.42 -23.91 -18.69
N LEU A 125 -1.62 -24.11 -18.10
CA LEU A 125 -2.53 -23.00 -17.78
C LEU A 125 -1.97 -22.11 -16.68
N THR A 126 -1.35 -22.68 -15.65
CA THR A 126 -0.69 -21.94 -14.55
C THR A 126 0.47 -21.09 -15.07
N ILE A 127 1.33 -21.67 -15.93
CA ILE A 127 2.44 -20.94 -16.55
C ILE A 127 1.90 -19.81 -17.44
N PHE A 128 0.88 -20.08 -18.24
CA PHE A 128 0.25 -19.05 -19.08
C PHE A 128 -0.35 -17.93 -18.23
N HIS A 129 -1.09 -18.26 -17.17
CA HIS A 129 -1.65 -17.31 -16.21
C HIS A 129 -0.57 -16.38 -15.62
N MET A 130 0.51 -16.96 -15.10
CA MET A 130 1.63 -16.21 -14.53
C MET A 130 2.43 -15.43 -15.58
N TYR A 131 2.54 -15.95 -16.80
CA TYR A 131 3.23 -15.28 -17.91
C TYR A 131 2.48 -14.05 -18.40
N VAL A 132 1.16 -14.13 -18.57
CA VAL A 132 0.34 -12.97 -18.93
C VAL A 132 0.45 -11.86 -17.86
N LEU A 133 0.67 -12.24 -16.61
CA LEU A 133 0.91 -11.33 -15.49
C LEU A 133 2.38 -10.93 -15.30
N THR A 134 3.28 -11.21 -16.26
CA THR A 134 4.72 -11.04 -16.02
C THR A 134 5.08 -9.63 -15.57
N PRO A 135 5.94 -9.52 -14.53
CA PRO A 135 6.44 -8.26 -13.99
C PRO A 135 6.97 -7.31 -15.06
N GLU A 136 7.57 -7.78 -16.15
CA GLU A 136 8.23 -6.91 -17.12
C GLU A 136 7.27 -5.96 -17.86
N GLN A 137 6.00 -6.35 -18.04
CA GLN A 137 4.96 -5.46 -18.59
C GLN A 137 4.40 -4.49 -17.54
N VAL A 138 4.36 -4.90 -16.27
CA VAL A 138 3.83 -4.13 -15.14
C VAL A 138 4.90 -3.19 -14.52
N SER A 139 6.17 -3.55 -14.64
CA SER A 139 7.37 -2.95 -14.03
C SER A 139 7.88 -1.72 -14.76
N LYS A 140 7.56 -1.56 -16.05
CA LYS A 140 7.96 -0.36 -16.82
C LYS A 140 7.45 0.95 -16.21
N GLN A 141 6.47 0.92 -15.29
CA GLN A 141 5.95 2.10 -14.61
C GLN A 141 6.08 2.10 -13.08
N GLU A 142 6.34 0.95 -12.43
CA GLU A 142 6.55 0.88 -10.98
C GLU A 142 7.58 -0.19 -10.65
N HIS A 143 8.58 0.15 -9.82
CA HIS A 143 9.46 -0.86 -9.23
C HIS A 143 8.59 -1.81 -8.40
N ILE A 144 8.33 -3.01 -8.92
CA ILE A 144 7.81 -4.13 -8.13
C ILE A 144 8.92 -4.43 -7.13
N LEU A 145 8.83 -3.85 -5.94
CA LEU A 145 9.79 -4.11 -4.89
C LEU A 145 9.68 -5.60 -4.58
N PRO A 146 10.75 -6.40 -4.79
CA PRO A 146 10.67 -7.80 -4.43
C PRO A 146 10.35 -7.92 -2.94
N PHE A 147 9.70 -9.02 -2.57
CA PHE A 147 9.49 -9.51 -1.20
C PHE A 147 10.74 -9.39 -0.28
N TRP A 148 11.92 -9.19 -0.88
CA TRP A 148 13.23 -8.88 -0.30
C TRP A 148 13.37 -7.53 0.41
N SER A 149 12.39 -6.62 0.42
CA SER A 149 12.47 -5.42 1.29
C SER A 149 12.59 -5.78 2.78
N SER A 150 12.01 -6.92 3.19
CA SER A 150 12.21 -7.50 4.52
C SER A 150 13.64 -8.01 4.78
N TRP A 151 14.37 -8.47 3.76
CA TRP A 151 15.80 -8.83 3.89
C TRP A 151 16.71 -7.59 3.98
N ARG A 152 16.28 -6.45 3.43
CA ARG A 152 17.00 -5.17 3.57
C ARG A 152 17.00 -4.66 5.02
N LYS A 153 15.92 -4.92 5.78
CA LYS A 153 15.88 -4.70 7.24
C LYS A 153 16.98 -5.46 7.99
N LEU A 154 17.42 -6.61 7.48
CA LEU A 154 18.53 -7.38 8.04
C LEU A 154 19.88 -6.66 7.87
N LEU A 155 20.04 -5.85 6.83
CA LEU A 155 21.26 -5.10 6.48
C LEU A 155 21.35 -3.69 7.12
N ARG A 156 20.38 -3.30 7.96
CA ARG A 156 20.34 -2.01 8.72
C ARG A 156 20.56 -0.72 7.92
N VAL A 157 20.40 -0.72 6.59
CA VAL A 157 20.46 0.52 5.80
C VAL A 157 19.09 1.18 5.80
N LYS A 158 18.89 2.20 6.66
CA LYS A 158 17.65 3.00 6.69
C LYS A 158 17.57 3.93 5.48
N LEU A 159 16.50 3.84 4.70
CA LEU A 159 16.24 4.80 3.62
C LEU A 159 15.74 6.15 4.18
N PRO A 160 15.91 7.27 3.45
CA PRO A 160 15.47 8.59 3.92
C PRO A 160 13.97 8.65 4.25
N HIS A 161 13.13 7.89 3.54
CA HIS A 161 11.69 7.81 3.81
C HIS A 161 11.34 6.98 5.05
N GLU A 162 12.22 6.06 5.49
CA GLU A 162 12.03 5.30 6.74
C GLU A 162 12.35 6.14 7.98
N LEU A 163 13.02 7.29 7.81
CA LEU A 163 13.26 8.27 8.87
C LEU A 163 12.06 9.20 9.06
N VAL A 164 11.06 9.17 8.18
CA VAL A 164 9.91 10.08 8.20
C VAL A 164 8.64 9.30 8.55
N HIS A 165 8.03 9.66 9.67
CA HIS A 165 6.80 9.04 10.16
C HIS A 165 5.61 9.97 9.90
N LEU A 166 4.82 9.64 8.88
CA LEU A 166 3.62 10.39 8.52
C LEU A 166 2.42 9.97 9.39
N GLY A 167 1.75 10.93 10.03
CA GLY A 167 0.56 10.67 10.85
C GLY A 167 0.88 10.17 12.26
N ALA A 168 1.82 10.84 12.94
CA ALA A 168 2.20 10.50 14.32
C ALA A 168 1.04 10.73 15.33
N LYS A 169 0.97 9.87 16.35
CA LYS A 169 -0.03 10.02 17.43
C LYS A 169 0.39 11.09 18.42
N ALA A 170 -0.53 11.99 18.78
CA ALA A 170 -0.29 12.99 19.82
C ALA A 170 0.09 12.37 21.18
N SER A 171 -0.40 11.16 21.48
CA SER A 171 -0.06 10.42 22.70
C SER A 171 1.41 9.98 22.79
N MET A 172 2.20 10.12 21.72
CA MET A 172 3.64 9.83 21.73
C MET A 172 4.48 11.02 22.23
N LEU A 173 3.87 12.19 22.40
CA LEU A 173 4.55 13.42 22.80
C LEU A 173 4.85 13.39 24.30
N ALA A 174 6.12 13.49 24.65
CA ALA A 174 6.58 13.76 26.00
C ALA A 174 6.59 15.27 26.28
N HIS A 175 6.72 15.65 27.56
CA HIS A 175 6.81 17.06 27.96
C HIS A 175 8.00 17.79 27.29
N SER A 176 9.14 17.11 27.11
CA SER A 176 10.30 17.63 26.37
C SER A 176 9.97 17.95 24.91
N ASP A 177 9.13 17.13 24.28
CA ASP A 177 8.77 17.27 22.88
C ASP A 177 7.86 18.49 22.68
N MET A 178 6.98 18.76 23.64
CA MET A 178 6.12 19.96 23.63
C MET A 178 6.93 21.25 23.64
N LEU A 179 8.06 21.29 24.36
CA LEU A 179 8.95 22.44 24.36
C LEU A 179 9.63 22.65 23.00
N LEU A 180 9.97 21.56 22.31
CA LEU A 180 10.56 21.62 20.97
C LEU A 180 9.54 22.11 19.94
N ILE A 181 8.30 21.61 20.02
CA ILE A 181 7.17 22.08 19.20
C ILE A 181 6.91 23.56 19.43
N ALA A 182 6.97 24.03 20.68
CA ALA A 182 6.79 25.45 20.99
C ALA A 182 7.84 26.34 20.30
N LYS A 183 9.09 25.88 20.22
CA LYS A 183 10.19 26.59 19.52
C LYS A 183 10.01 26.60 18.00
N THR A 184 9.49 25.53 17.43
CA THR A 184 9.33 25.39 15.97
C THR A 184 7.96 25.82 15.45
N ARG A 185 7.04 26.20 16.35
CA ARG A 185 5.66 26.62 16.03
C ARG A 185 5.59 27.70 14.96
N SER A 186 6.49 28.68 14.98
CA SER A 186 6.49 29.81 14.05
C SER A 186 6.56 29.38 12.58
N TYR A 187 7.28 28.30 12.28
CA TYR A 187 7.42 27.75 10.93
C TYR A 187 6.14 27.10 10.38
N TYR A 188 5.18 26.75 11.24
CA TYR A 188 3.98 25.98 10.89
C TYR A 188 2.67 26.73 11.13
N THR A 189 2.75 28.03 11.43
CA THR A 189 1.60 28.85 11.88
C THR A 189 0.42 28.83 10.88
N ASN A 190 0.71 28.72 9.58
CA ASN A 190 -0.30 28.69 8.50
C ASN A 190 -0.38 27.32 7.79
N ALA A 191 0.17 26.26 8.38
CA ALA A 191 0.22 24.94 7.77
C ALA A 191 -0.72 23.97 8.51
N ASN A 192 -1.45 23.14 7.76
CA ASN A 192 -2.27 22.04 8.30
C ASN A 192 -1.44 20.84 8.78
N TYR A 193 -0.16 21.06 9.10
CA TYR A 193 0.76 20.05 9.61
C TYR A 193 1.89 20.72 10.38
N PHE A 194 2.53 19.98 11.27
CA PHE A 194 3.79 20.37 11.88
C PHE A 194 4.72 19.17 11.99
N LEU A 195 6.02 19.44 12.12
CA LEU A 195 7.04 18.41 12.20
C LEU A 195 7.80 18.50 13.52
N LEU A 196 8.11 17.34 14.05
CA LEU A 196 8.93 17.15 15.23
C LEU A 196 10.14 16.28 14.86
N ASP A 197 11.34 16.76 15.11
CA ASP A 197 12.55 15.95 15.07
C ASP A 197 12.75 15.25 16.43
N LYS A 198 12.75 13.92 16.42
CA LYS A 198 12.92 13.11 17.64
C LYS A 198 13.73 11.86 17.33
N ASP A 199 14.76 11.61 18.14
CA ASP A 199 15.59 10.40 18.08
C ASP A 199 16.14 10.08 16.67
N GLY A 200 16.55 11.11 15.93
CA GLY A 200 17.08 10.96 14.58
C GLY A 200 16.03 10.64 13.50
N SER A 201 14.74 10.76 13.84
CA SER A 201 13.60 10.58 12.93
C SER A 201 12.72 11.84 12.94
N VAL A 202 11.91 12.00 11.90
CA VAL A 202 10.99 13.14 11.74
C VAL A 202 9.55 12.64 11.84
N CYS A 203 8.87 13.06 12.89
CA CYS A 203 7.46 12.78 13.11
C CYS A 203 6.60 13.91 12.54
N ILE A 204 5.69 13.57 11.62
CA ILE A 204 4.77 14.52 11.00
C ILE A 204 3.39 14.36 11.63
N PHE A 205 2.87 15.44 12.17
CA PHE A 205 1.52 15.53 12.70
C PHE A 205 0.63 16.24 11.69
N ILE A 206 -0.50 15.60 11.36
CA ILE A 206 -1.41 16.06 10.31
C ILE A 206 -2.69 16.60 10.96
N HIS A 207 -3.14 17.78 10.52
CA HIS A 207 -4.37 18.37 11.02
C HIS A 207 -5.59 17.61 10.51
N LYS A 208 -6.68 17.59 11.29
CA LYS A 208 -7.96 16.95 10.90
C LYS A 208 -8.48 17.45 9.54
N GLN A 209 -8.29 18.74 9.23
CA GLN A 209 -8.73 19.36 7.99
C GLN A 209 -7.72 19.26 6.84
N ALA A 210 -6.57 18.63 7.06
CA ALA A 210 -5.55 18.49 6.02
C ALA A 210 -6.06 17.68 4.82
N VAL A 211 -5.85 18.23 3.63
CA VAL A 211 -6.14 17.61 2.34
C VAL A 211 -4.90 16.88 1.79
N ALA A 212 -5.05 16.14 0.68
CA ALA A 212 -3.95 15.37 0.09
C ALA A 212 -2.72 16.22 -0.26
N THR A 213 -2.91 17.48 -0.69
CA THR A 213 -1.81 18.40 -0.98
C THR A 213 -1.02 18.79 0.27
N ASP A 214 -1.69 19.00 1.41
CA ASP A 214 -1.06 19.25 2.70
C ASP A 214 -0.25 18.04 3.16
N VAL A 215 -0.81 16.85 2.97
CA VAL A 215 -0.13 15.59 3.29
C VAL A 215 1.14 15.43 2.45
N LEU A 216 1.07 15.63 1.14
CA LEU A 216 2.23 15.56 0.26
C LEU A 216 3.30 16.59 0.67
N LYS A 217 2.86 17.83 0.92
CA LYS A 217 3.74 18.92 1.34
C LYS A 217 4.45 18.59 2.65
N SER A 218 3.70 18.06 3.62
CA SER A 218 4.25 17.65 4.92
C SER A 218 5.29 16.54 4.79
N PHE A 219 5.05 15.56 3.91
CA PHE A 219 5.95 14.44 3.70
C PHE A 219 7.26 14.87 3.03
N VAL A 220 7.18 15.70 1.99
CA VAL A 220 8.37 16.30 1.35
C VAL A 220 9.11 17.17 2.37
N HIS A 221 8.41 17.99 3.16
CA HIS A 221 9.04 18.78 4.22
C HIS A 221 9.78 17.88 5.22
N GLY A 222 9.20 16.73 5.59
CA GLY A 222 9.84 15.77 6.49
C GLY A 222 11.09 15.14 5.92
N LEU A 223 11.09 14.81 4.63
CA LEU A 223 12.28 14.27 3.94
C LEU A 223 13.42 15.30 3.89
N VAL A 224 13.08 16.56 3.63
CA VAL A 224 14.04 17.67 3.61
C VAL A 224 14.62 17.90 5.00
N LEU A 225 13.77 17.91 6.03
CA LEU A 225 14.19 18.04 7.42
C LEU A 225 15.11 16.88 7.83
N ALA A 226 14.75 15.63 7.51
CA ALA A 226 15.56 14.45 7.81
C ALA A 226 16.95 14.51 7.15
N ARG A 227 17.05 15.11 5.95
CA ARG A 227 18.34 15.34 5.27
C ARG A 227 19.21 16.37 5.99
N PHE A 228 18.62 17.44 6.52
CA PHE A 228 19.36 18.49 7.22
C PHE A 228 19.72 18.13 8.67
N MET A 229 18.94 17.27 9.33
CA MET A 229 19.28 16.72 10.65
C MET A 229 20.64 16.02 10.68
N GLN A 230 21.10 15.46 9.56
CA GLN A 230 22.40 14.82 9.45
C GLN A 230 23.57 15.81 9.27
N LYS A 231 23.29 17.09 9.00
CA LYS A 231 24.30 18.06 8.52
C LYS A 231 24.40 19.34 9.32
N SER A 232 23.33 19.79 9.97
CA SER A 232 23.27 21.13 10.60
C SER A 232 22.47 21.14 11.90
N LYS A 233 22.83 22.08 12.80
CA LYS A 233 22.08 22.38 14.03
C LYS A 233 20.83 23.25 13.78
N SER A 234 20.74 23.96 12.65
CA SER A 234 19.60 24.79 12.23
C SER A 234 18.69 24.09 11.23
N CYS A 235 18.42 22.81 11.46
CA CYS A 235 17.72 21.92 10.52
C CYS A 235 16.32 22.43 10.10
N HIS A 236 15.54 22.97 11.03
CA HIS A 236 14.20 23.49 10.75
C HIS A 236 14.19 24.75 9.89
N THR A 237 15.14 25.67 10.11
CA THR A 237 15.24 26.91 9.32
C THR A 237 15.65 26.60 7.88
N GLU A 238 16.65 25.75 7.69
CA GLU A 238 17.12 25.34 6.36
C GLU A 238 16.06 24.55 5.59
N ALA A 239 15.34 23.64 6.28
CA ALA A 239 14.26 22.88 5.67
C ALA A 239 13.09 23.79 5.25
N HIS A 240 12.72 24.76 6.09
CA HIS A 240 11.67 25.72 5.78
C HIS A 240 12.04 26.59 4.57
N GLN A 241 13.26 27.12 4.54
CA GLN A 241 13.76 27.91 3.41
C GLN A 241 13.75 27.11 2.10
N TRP A 242 14.19 25.84 2.14
CA TRP A 242 14.13 24.97 0.95
C TRP A 242 12.70 24.77 0.45
N MET A 243 11.74 24.57 1.37
CA MET A 243 10.34 24.42 1.02
C MET A 243 9.80 25.68 0.32
N ASP A 244 10.13 26.87 0.80
CA ASP A 244 9.69 28.12 0.17
C ASP A 244 10.29 28.32 -1.22
N GLU A 245 11.57 28.02 -1.39
CA GLU A 245 12.28 28.25 -2.65
C GLU A 245 11.97 27.19 -3.73
N LYS A 246 11.85 25.92 -3.33
CA LYS A 246 11.90 24.79 -4.27
C LYS A 246 10.61 23.99 -4.39
N TYR A 247 9.76 23.97 -3.35
CA TYR A 247 8.59 23.08 -3.34
C TYR A 247 7.61 23.38 -4.48
N ASN A 248 7.30 24.66 -4.71
CA ASN A 248 6.34 25.04 -5.75
C ASN A 248 6.86 24.68 -7.15
N THR A 249 8.15 24.86 -7.39
CA THR A 249 8.81 24.45 -8.66
C THR A 249 8.85 22.94 -8.83
N PHE A 250 9.03 22.20 -7.73
CA PHE A 250 9.00 20.73 -7.75
C PHE A 250 7.61 20.21 -8.10
N ILE A 251 6.57 20.75 -7.46
CA ILE A 251 5.17 20.35 -7.72
C ILE A 251 4.73 20.71 -9.14
N SER A 252 5.13 21.87 -9.67
CA SER A 252 4.79 22.22 -11.06
C SER A 252 5.41 21.26 -12.06
N LYS A 253 6.68 20.88 -11.87
CA LYS A 253 7.35 19.87 -12.70
C LYS A 253 6.67 18.50 -12.60
N LEU A 254 6.31 18.05 -11.41
CA LEU A 254 5.57 16.79 -11.23
C LEU A 254 4.25 16.78 -12.02
N LYS A 255 3.50 17.88 -11.98
CA LYS A 255 2.24 17.99 -12.73
C LYS A 255 2.45 17.97 -14.24
N VAL A 256 3.52 18.60 -14.74
CA VAL A 256 3.90 18.58 -16.17
C VAL A 256 4.23 17.16 -16.63
N GLU A 257 4.88 16.36 -15.78
CA GLU A 257 5.18 14.94 -16.02
C GLU A 257 3.94 14.02 -15.86
N GLY A 258 2.74 14.58 -15.62
CA GLY A 258 1.48 13.83 -15.54
C GLY A 258 1.15 13.24 -14.17
N TYR A 259 1.90 13.57 -13.11
CA TYR A 259 1.59 13.09 -11.77
C TYR A 259 0.43 13.88 -11.13
N SER A 260 -0.58 13.16 -10.62
CA SER A 260 -1.65 13.75 -9.81
C SER A 260 -1.20 14.00 -8.38
N THR A 261 -1.37 15.24 -7.88
CA THR A 261 -1.00 15.64 -6.52
C THR A 261 -2.19 15.73 -5.57
N GLU A 262 -3.40 15.56 -6.09
CA GLU A 262 -4.66 15.70 -5.35
C GLU A 262 -5.13 14.39 -4.72
N ARG A 263 -4.53 13.28 -5.16
CA ARG A 263 -4.81 11.94 -4.67
C ARG A 263 -3.51 11.21 -4.38
N LEU A 264 -3.27 10.88 -3.12
CA LEU A 264 -2.08 10.15 -2.70
C LEU A 264 -2.42 8.67 -2.49
N LEU A 265 -1.56 7.80 -3.03
CA LEU A 265 -1.54 6.36 -2.73
C LEU A 265 -0.57 6.06 -1.56
N SER A 266 -0.60 6.88 -0.51
CA SER A 266 0.19 6.63 0.70
C SER A 266 -0.57 5.68 1.64
N HIS A 267 0.13 5.03 2.57
CA HIS A 267 -0.52 4.36 3.70
C HIS A 267 -1.58 5.27 4.34
N SER A 268 -2.71 4.69 4.74
CA SER A 268 -3.78 5.43 5.39
C SER A 268 -3.23 6.19 6.60
N ILE A 269 -3.36 7.52 6.59
CA ILE A 269 -3.05 8.34 7.76
C ILE A 269 -4.16 8.08 8.77
N VAL A 270 -3.94 7.07 9.62
CA VAL A 270 -4.92 6.66 10.63
C VAL A 270 -5.13 7.77 11.67
N TRP A 271 -4.11 8.60 11.90
CA TRP A 271 -4.12 9.62 12.95
C TRP A 271 -4.01 11.02 12.37
N LYS A 272 -5.11 11.77 12.49
CA LYS A 272 -5.12 13.23 12.33
C LYS A 272 -5.41 13.86 13.68
N ALA A 273 -4.61 14.85 14.08
CA ALA A 273 -4.84 15.59 15.30
C ALA A 273 -5.67 16.84 15.02
N HIS A 274 -6.43 17.27 16.02
CA HIS A 274 -7.15 18.53 15.98
C HIS A 274 -6.46 19.51 16.92
N TRP A 275 -6.13 20.70 16.41
CA TRP A 275 -5.61 21.80 17.19
C TRP A 275 -6.24 23.10 16.69
N VAL A 276 -6.25 24.11 17.55
CA VAL A 276 -6.88 25.40 17.27
C VAL A 276 -5.79 26.45 17.04
N TYR A 277 -5.94 27.26 16.01
CA TYR A 277 -5.11 28.44 15.77
C TYR A 277 -5.72 29.62 16.54
N GLY A 278 -5.06 30.09 17.59
CA GLY A 278 -5.51 31.29 18.32
C GLY A 278 -4.67 31.61 19.55
N PRO A 279 -4.78 32.86 20.08
CA PRO A 279 -4.40 33.13 21.45
C PRO A 279 -5.28 32.27 22.37
N LEU A 280 -4.69 31.75 23.46
CA LEU A 280 -5.46 31.06 24.49
C LEU A 280 -6.55 32.04 24.96
N ASP A 281 -7.82 31.75 24.70
CA ASP A 281 -8.89 32.45 25.42
C ASP A 281 -8.67 32.12 26.90
N GLU A 282 -8.41 33.14 27.72
CA GLU A 282 -8.18 33.05 29.17
C GLU A 282 -9.37 32.43 29.96
N LYS A 283 -10.42 31.98 29.27
CA LYS A 283 -11.64 31.43 29.87
C LYS A 283 -11.64 29.90 30.03
N THR A 284 -10.57 29.21 29.65
CA THR A 284 -10.40 27.78 29.99
C THR A 284 -9.14 27.60 30.83
N LYS A 285 -9.25 27.94 32.10
CA LYS A 285 -8.47 27.38 33.21
C LYS A 285 -9.42 26.58 34.10
#